data_AF-A0A484NR02-F1
#
_entry.id   AF-A0A484NR02-F1
#
_cell.length_a   1.000
_cell.length_b   1.000
_cell.length_c   1.000
_cell.angle_alpha   90.00
_cell.angle_beta   90.00
_cell.angle_gamma   90.00
#
_symmetry.space_group_name_H-M   'P 1'
#
loop_
_entity.id
_entity.type
_entity.pdbx_description
1 polymer ?
#
loop_
_entity_poly.entity_id
_entity_poly.type
_entity_poly.pdbx_seq_one_letter_code
_entity_poly.pdbx_strand_id
1 'polypeptide(L)'
;MANNDRGASICCGLVAQIFGITALVLMLLWLLHYRDGLNLYSHDPNRVFNVHPFLMFFGFMFFLAQALITHGGLGGALTVLIGVPCRVVAICLGGVGIHAAVKSHHMLHFGNHTRSVHSWIGIAAFALFIFESVVWLLACVGRVTCCNECCDDEEPSKAAPSGRIALHIATCAAVTGLMEKASKDIADDHLRRGHRESTIINVLALFIILFTATVDMSVLSGSFARAISSTTRSVA
;
A
#
# COMPACT_ATOMS: atom_id res chain seq x y z
N MET A 1 -23.06 -20.07 6.41
CA MET A 1 -21.94 -19.36 7.04
C MET A 1 -20.99 -18.79 5.98
N ALA A 2 -20.31 -19.62 5.17
CA ALA A 2 -19.38 -19.16 4.12
C ALA A 2 -19.92 -18.11 3.12
N ASN A 3 -21.22 -18.14 2.78
CA ASN A 3 -21.81 -17.12 1.89
C ASN A 3 -21.92 -15.72 2.54
N ASN A 4 -22.16 -15.68 3.86
CA ASN A 4 -22.19 -14.44 4.64
C ASN A 4 -20.79 -13.83 4.77
N ASP A 5 -19.76 -14.67 4.94
CA ASP A 5 -18.38 -14.24 5.09
C ASP A 5 -17.78 -13.70 3.77
N ARG A 6 -18.18 -14.27 2.61
CA ARG A 6 -17.85 -13.69 1.29
C ARG A 6 -18.53 -12.35 1.06
N GLY A 7 -19.81 -12.22 1.42
CA GLY A 7 -20.54 -10.96 1.34
C GLY A 7 -19.88 -9.85 2.17
N ALA A 8 -19.45 -10.19 3.38
CA ALA A 8 -18.69 -9.27 4.25
C ALA A 8 -17.35 -8.86 3.63
N SER A 9 -16.58 -9.81 3.06
CA SER A 9 -15.31 -9.52 2.39
C SER A 9 -15.46 -8.51 1.25
N ILE A 10 -16.49 -8.69 0.41
CA ILE A 10 -16.78 -7.78 -0.72
C ILE A 10 -17.21 -6.40 -0.21
N CYS A 11 -18.10 -6.34 0.77
CA CYS A 11 -18.56 -5.08 1.36
C CYS A 11 -17.39 -4.29 1.97
N CYS A 12 -16.55 -4.93 2.80
CA CYS A 12 -15.34 -4.33 3.34
C CYS A 12 -14.38 -3.86 2.23
N GLY A 13 -14.25 -4.63 1.15
CA GLY A 13 -13.43 -4.26 -0.01
C GLY A 13 -13.93 -3.01 -0.72
N LEU A 14 -15.25 -2.85 -0.87
CA LEU A 14 -15.86 -1.64 -1.44
C LEU A 14 -15.66 -0.42 -0.54
N VAL A 15 -15.85 -0.59 0.77
CA VAL A 15 -15.60 0.48 1.76
C VAL A 15 -14.13 0.89 1.73
N ALA A 16 -13.20 -0.07 1.60
CA ALA A 16 -11.79 0.22 1.42
C ALA A 16 -11.53 1.08 0.17
N GLN A 17 -12.19 0.82 -0.97
CA GLN A 17 -12.04 1.68 -2.15
C GLN A 17 -12.49 3.12 -1.87
N ILE A 18 -13.61 3.30 -1.17
CA ILE A 18 -14.13 4.64 -0.84
C ILE A 18 -13.11 5.40 0.01
N PHE A 19 -12.56 4.77 1.05
CA PHE A 19 -11.54 5.41 1.89
C PHE A 19 -10.23 5.64 1.14
N GLY A 20 -9.79 4.70 0.30
CA GLY A 20 -8.58 4.83 -0.51
C GLY A 20 -8.68 5.96 -1.53
N ILE A 21 -9.82 6.09 -2.22
CA ILE A 21 -10.08 7.19 -3.17
C ILE A 21 -10.18 8.52 -2.43
N THR A 22 -10.84 8.55 -1.27
CA THR A 22 -10.92 9.78 -0.45
C THR A 22 -9.53 10.23 0.00
N ALA A 23 -8.70 9.31 0.50
CA ALA A 23 -7.30 9.59 0.83
C ALA A 23 -6.50 10.07 -0.40
N LEU A 24 -6.73 9.49 -1.58
CA LEU A 24 -6.08 9.92 -2.82
C LEU A 24 -6.44 11.36 -3.20
N VAL A 25 -7.73 11.70 -3.11
CA VAL A 25 -8.22 13.07 -3.39
C VAL A 25 -7.64 14.05 -2.38
N LEU A 26 -7.63 13.71 -1.08
CA LEU A 26 -7.02 14.54 -0.04
C LEU A 26 -5.52 14.71 -0.24
N MET A 27 -4.80 13.66 -0.64
CA MET A 27 -3.38 13.70 -0.99
C MET A 27 -3.13 14.65 -2.16
N LEU A 28 -3.89 14.53 -3.25
CA LEU A 28 -3.78 15.42 -4.40
C LEU A 28 -4.13 16.87 -4.03
N LEU A 29 -5.17 17.08 -3.22
CA LEU A 29 -5.55 18.40 -2.75
C LEU A 29 -4.41 19.02 -1.93
N TRP A 30 -3.80 18.26 -1.02
CA TRP A 30 -2.64 18.72 -0.26
C TRP A 30 -1.48 19.09 -1.19
N LEU A 31 -1.09 18.21 -2.11
CA LEU A 31 0.09 18.41 -2.94
C LEU A 31 -0.09 19.51 -4.01
N LEU A 32 -1.27 19.61 -4.62
CA LEU A 32 -1.54 20.59 -5.68
C LEU A 32 -1.92 21.97 -5.14
N HIS A 33 -2.68 22.03 -4.03
CA HIS A 33 -3.14 23.30 -3.49
C HIS A 33 -2.16 23.95 -2.51
N TYR A 34 -1.47 23.14 -1.69
CA TYR A 34 -0.58 23.64 -0.64
C TYR A 34 0.92 23.51 -0.96
N ARG A 35 1.31 22.63 -1.90
CA ARG A 35 2.74 22.30 -2.14
C ARG A 35 3.25 22.58 -3.54
N ASP A 36 2.60 23.47 -4.29
CA ASP A 36 3.05 23.90 -5.62
C ASP A 36 3.17 22.77 -6.68
N GLY A 37 2.53 21.63 -6.41
CA GLY A 37 2.37 20.54 -7.35
C GLY A 37 3.48 19.49 -7.39
N LEU A 38 3.43 18.65 -8.42
CA LEU A 38 4.23 17.43 -8.59
C LEU A 38 5.12 17.55 -9.82
N ASN A 39 6.44 17.55 -9.65
CA ASN A 39 7.35 17.55 -10.79
C ASN A 39 8.70 16.89 -10.47
N LEU A 40 8.90 15.68 -11.01
CA LEU A 40 10.12 14.90 -10.81
C LEU A 40 11.36 15.52 -11.47
N TYR A 41 11.19 16.35 -12.50
CA TYR A 41 12.27 17.00 -13.25
C TYR A 41 12.43 18.49 -12.90
N SER A 42 11.82 18.94 -11.80
CA SER A 42 11.98 20.31 -11.35
C SER A 42 13.39 20.56 -10.81
N HIS A 43 13.83 21.83 -10.89
CA HIS A 43 14.99 22.34 -10.16
C HIS A 43 14.65 22.64 -8.70
N ASP A 44 13.37 22.68 -8.34
CA ASP A 44 12.92 22.85 -6.97
C ASP A 44 12.84 21.48 -6.27
N PRO A 45 13.66 21.23 -5.22
CA PRO A 45 13.66 19.97 -4.50
C PRO A 45 12.32 19.64 -3.84
N ASN A 46 11.52 20.64 -3.44
CA ASN A 46 10.22 20.39 -2.80
C ASN A 46 9.23 19.75 -3.77
N ARG A 47 9.18 20.21 -5.02
CA ARG A 47 8.30 19.66 -6.07
C ARG A 47 8.71 18.25 -6.48
N VAL A 48 10.02 17.96 -6.42
CA VAL A 48 10.56 16.61 -6.62
C VAL A 48 10.14 15.71 -5.46
N PHE A 49 10.25 16.20 -4.22
CA PHE A 49 9.83 15.46 -3.02
C PHE A 49 8.34 15.16 -3.03
N ASN A 50 7.47 16.08 -3.46
CA ASN A 50 6.01 15.87 -3.48
C ASN A 50 5.58 14.63 -4.30
N VAL A 51 6.40 14.22 -5.28
CA VAL A 51 6.17 12.98 -6.05
C VAL A 51 6.26 11.74 -5.14
N HIS A 52 7.08 11.78 -4.09
CA HIS A 52 7.24 10.69 -3.13
C HIS A 52 5.94 10.31 -2.41
N PRO A 53 5.29 11.16 -1.59
CA PRO A 53 4.08 10.77 -0.86
C PRO A 53 2.93 10.36 -1.80
N PHE A 54 2.82 10.98 -2.97
CA PHE A 54 1.84 10.58 -3.99
C PHE A 54 2.08 9.15 -4.50
N LEU A 55 3.30 8.85 -4.97
CA LEU A 55 3.62 7.53 -5.51
C LEU A 55 3.71 6.44 -4.43
N MET A 56 4.09 6.78 -3.20
CA MET A 56 4.08 5.82 -2.09
C MET A 56 2.66 5.43 -1.69
N PHE A 57 1.71 6.38 -1.67
CA PHE A 57 0.32 6.04 -1.38
C PHE A 57 -0.39 5.41 -2.58
N PHE A 58 -0.50 6.12 -3.70
CA PHE A 58 -1.24 5.66 -4.87
C PHE A 58 -0.52 4.52 -5.61
N GLY A 59 0.79 4.66 -5.79
CA GLY A 59 1.58 3.69 -6.54
C GLY A 59 1.83 2.42 -5.73
N PHE A 60 2.30 2.55 -4.48
CA PHE A 60 2.65 1.39 -3.67
C PHE A 60 1.47 0.87 -2.82
N MET A 61 0.97 1.64 -1.85
CA MET A 61 -0.03 1.14 -0.88
C MET A 61 -1.37 0.76 -1.54
N PHE A 62 -1.88 1.59 -2.44
CA PHE A 62 -3.18 1.35 -3.07
C PHE A 62 -3.17 0.09 -3.94
N PHE A 63 -2.17 -0.08 -4.80
CA PHE A 63 -2.04 -1.28 -5.63
C PHE A 63 -1.67 -2.54 -4.83
N LEU A 64 -0.87 -2.42 -3.77
CA LEU A 64 -0.65 -3.51 -2.80
C LEU A 64 -1.99 -3.97 -2.21
N ALA A 65 -2.84 -3.04 -1.76
CA ALA A 65 -4.15 -3.38 -1.23
C ALA A 65 -5.05 -4.07 -2.27
N GLN A 66 -5.04 -3.64 -3.53
CA GLN A 66 -5.80 -4.34 -4.60
C GLN A 66 -5.33 -5.79 -4.77
N ALA A 67 -4.01 -6.02 -4.77
CA ALA A 67 -3.45 -7.36 -4.86
C ALA A 67 -3.84 -8.24 -3.65
N LEU A 68 -3.95 -7.66 -2.46
CA LEU A 68 -4.37 -8.37 -1.25
C LEU A 68 -5.87 -8.70 -1.27
N ILE A 69 -6.74 -7.75 -1.61
CA ILE A 69 -8.20 -7.97 -1.67
C ILE A 69 -8.55 -9.02 -2.71
N THR A 70 -7.94 -8.96 -3.90
CA THR A 70 -8.20 -9.92 -4.99
C THR A 70 -7.77 -11.34 -4.60
N HIS A 71 -6.61 -11.47 -3.94
CA HIS A 71 -6.15 -12.76 -3.41
C HIS A 71 -7.03 -13.26 -2.25
N GLY A 72 -7.43 -12.37 -1.34
CA GLY A 72 -8.22 -12.70 -0.15
C GLY A 72 -9.66 -13.09 -0.45
N GLY A 73 -10.36 -12.29 -1.26
CA GLY A 73 -11.81 -12.33 -1.42
C GLY A 73 -12.35 -12.97 -2.71
N LEU A 74 -11.65 -12.85 -3.85
CA LEU A 74 -12.19 -13.29 -5.14
C LEU A 74 -11.64 -14.64 -5.63
N GLY A 75 -10.36 -14.93 -5.36
CA GLY A 75 -9.75 -16.22 -5.72
C GLY A 75 -9.72 -16.54 -7.22
N GLY A 76 -9.10 -17.66 -7.58
CA GLY A 76 -9.08 -18.18 -8.95
C GLY A 76 -8.37 -17.29 -9.97
N ALA A 77 -8.92 -17.20 -11.18
CA ALA A 77 -8.31 -16.50 -12.32
C ALA A 77 -8.13 -14.99 -12.08
N LEU A 78 -8.99 -14.35 -11.28
CA LEU A 78 -8.88 -12.92 -10.97
C LEU A 78 -7.64 -12.59 -10.16
N THR A 79 -7.18 -13.49 -9.30
CA THR A 79 -5.94 -13.33 -8.54
C THR A 79 -4.73 -13.21 -9.46
N VAL A 80 -4.73 -13.95 -10.58
CA VAL A 80 -3.65 -13.87 -11.58
C VAL A 80 -3.85 -12.64 -12.47
N LEU A 81 -5.07 -12.44 -13.00
CA LEU A 81 -5.36 -11.39 -13.97
C LEU A 81 -5.21 -9.98 -13.40
N ILE A 82 -5.57 -9.78 -12.12
CA ILE A 82 -5.53 -8.47 -11.45
C ILE A 82 -4.37 -8.41 -10.45
N GLY A 83 -4.15 -9.46 -9.67
CA GLY A 83 -3.14 -9.45 -8.61
C GLY A 83 -1.71 -9.30 -9.13
N VAL A 84 -1.33 -10.02 -10.19
CA VAL A 84 0.00 -9.91 -10.82
C VAL A 84 0.29 -8.49 -11.30
N PRO A 85 -0.51 -7.87 -12.18
CA PRO A 85 -0.22 -6.52 -12.66
C PRO A 85 -0.25 -5.49 -11.53
N CYS A 86 -1.16 -5.61 -10.56
CA CYS A 86 -1.16 -4.70 -9.40
C CYS A 86 0.17 -4.77 -8.62
N ARG A 87 0.72 -5.96 -8.38
CA ARG A 87 2.02 -6.10 -7.69
C ARG A 87 3.16 -5.49 -8.51
N VAL A 88 3.21 -5.74 -9.81
CA VAL A 88 4.24 -5.18 -10.70
C VAL A 88 4.18 -3.66 -10.73
N VAL A 89 2.99 -3.10 -10.93
CA VAL A 89 2.77 -1.64 -10.92
C VAL A 89 3.20 -1.05 -9.57
N ALA A 90 2.89 -1.71 -8.45
CA ALA A 90 3.27 -1.25 -7.13
C ALA A 90 4.79 -1.22 -6.93
N ILE A 91 5.53 -2.22 -7.42
CA ILE A 91 6.99 -2.23 -7.37
C ILE A 91 7.57 -1.09 -8.21
N CYS A 92 7.08 -0.92 -9.44
CA CYS A 92 7.57 0.14 -10.34
C CYS A 92 7.32 1.54 -9.78
N LEU A 93 6.07 1.85 -9.41
CA LEU A 93 5.70 3.17 -8.93
C LEU A 93 6.27 3.47 -7.53
N GLY A 94 6.30 2.48 -6.64
CA GLY A 94 6.96 2.62 -5.34
C GLY A 94 8.46 2.89 -5.47
N GLY A 95 9.13 2.22 -6.41
CA GLY A 95 10.54 2.47 -6.73
C GLY A 95 10.79 3.92 -7.20
N VAL A 96 9.93 4.43 -8.08
CA VAL A 96 9.99 5.84 -8.53
C VAL A 96 9.72 6.80 -7.37
N GLY A 97 8.79 6.46 -6.46
CA GLY A 97 8.51 7.23 -5.24
C GLY A 97 9.73 7.35 -4.34
N ILE A 98 10.43 6.24 -4.07
CA ILE A 98 11.67 6.24 -3.28
C ILE A 98 12.77 7.02 -3.99
N HIS A 99 12.92 6.84 -5.31
CA HIS A 99 13.87 7.60 -6.11
C HIS A 99 13.63 9.11 -6.00
N ALA A 100 12.37 9.57 -6.05
CA ALA A 100 12.02 10.97 -5.89
C ALA A 100 12.47 11.55 -4.55
N ALA A 101 12.30 10.81 -3.44
CA ALA A 101 12.79 11.23 -2.13
C ALA A 101 14.32 11.35 -2.10
N VAL A 102 15.04 10.31 -2.56
CA VAL A 102 16.51 10.33 -2.59
C VAL A 102 17.04 11.47 -3.45
N LYS A 103 16.45 11.68 -4.63
CA LYS A 103 16.80 12.78 -5.55
C LYS A 103 16.61 14.14 -4.88
N SER A 104 15.47 14.36 -4.21
CA SER A 104 15.25 15.60 -3.45
C SER A 104 16.28 15.82 -2.35
N HIS A 105 16.67 14.77 -1.62
CA HIS A 105 17.68 14.90 -0.57
C HIS A 105 19.06 15.21 -1.12
N HIS A 106 19.44 14.64 -2.28
CA HIS A 106 20.68 14.97 -2.97
C HIS A 106 20.72 16.44 -3.40
N MET A 107 19.61 16.96 -3.95
CA MET A 107 19.49 18.37 -4.36
C MET A 107 19.64 19.35 -3.19
N LEU A 108 19.22 18.95 -1.99
CA LEU A 108 19.28 19.77 -0.79
C LEU A 108 20.63 19.66 -0.04
N HIS A 109 21.60 18.90 -0.57
CA HIS A 109 22.87 18.60 0.09
C HIS A 109 22.72 18.07 1.53
N PHE A 110 21.59 17.43 1.84
CA PHE A 110 21.38 16.84 3.15
C PHE A 110 22.26 15.59 3.28
N GLY A 111 23.40 15.71 3.96
CA GLY A 111 24.42 14.66 4.05
C GLY A 111 24.00 13.35 4.76
N ASN A 112 22.78 13.23 5.27
CA ASN A 112 22.31 12.03 5.97
C ASN A 112 20.90 11.63 5.49
N HIS A 113 20.82 10.73 4.50
CA HIS A 113 19.60 10.37 3.78
C HIS A 113 18.61 9.47 4.55
N THR A 114 18.98 8.93 5.71
CA THR A 114 18.27 7.78 6.32
C THR A 114 18.14 7.82 7.85
N ARG A 115 18.22 8.98 8.52
CA ARG A 115 18.20 9.00 10.01
C ARG A 115 16.82 9.01 10.67
N SER A 116 15.74 9.09 9.89
CA SER A 116 14.39 9.12 10.45
C SER A 116 13.78 7.71 10.54
N VAL A 117 12.91 7.51 11.53
CA VAL A 117 12.18 6.25 11.70
C VAL A 117 11.32 5.96 10.47
N HIS A 118 10.70 7.00 9.87
CA HIS A 118 9.93 6.88 8.63
C HIS A 118 10.75 6.22 7.51
N SER A 119 12.00 6.65 7.30
CA SER A 119 12.87 6.08 6.27
C SER A 119 13.17 4.59 6.54
N TRP A 120 13.44 4.20 7.78
CA TRP A 120 13.77 2.81 8.12
C TRP A 120 12.57 1.88 7.92
N ILE A 121 11.41 2.26 8.46
CA ILE A 121 10.20 1.44 8.32
C ILE A 121 9.67 1.46 6.88
N GLY A 122 9.86 2.54 6.13
CA GLY A 122 9.52 2.63 4.71
C GLY A 122 10.36 1.69 3.84
N ILE A 123 11.69 1.66 4.05
CA ILE A 123 12.59 0.72 3.37
C ILE A 123 12.22 -0.73 3.74
N ALA A 124 11.98 -1.00 5.03
CA ALA A 124 11.57 -2.33 5.49
C ALA A 124 10.24 -2.77 4.84
N ALA A 125 9.22 -1.91 4.80
CA ALA A 125 7.94 -2.22 4.17
C ALA A 125 8.09 -2.54 2.68
N PHE A 126 8.85 -1.73 1.95
CA PHE A 126 9.04 -1.92 0.51
C PHE A 126 9.86 -3.18 0.20
N ALA A 127 10.91 -3.45 0.98
CA ALA A 127 11.71 -4.66 0.84
C ALA A 127 10.90 -5.94 1.12
N LEU A 128 10.11 -5.95 2.20
CA LEU A 128 9.21 -7.06 2.52
C LEU A 128 8.20 -7.31 1.41
N PHE A 129 7.63 -6.24 0.85
CA PHE A 129 6.69 -6.34 -0.26
C PHE A 129 7.32 -6.91 -1.54
N ILE A 130 8.53 -6.48 -1.90
CA ILE A 130 9.26 -7.04 -3.05
C ILE A 130 9.52 -8.53 -2.83
N PHE A 131 10.05 -8.88 -1.66
CA PHE A 131 10.35 -10.26 -1.31
C PHE A 131 9.11 -11.15 -1.41
N GLU A 132 8.01 -10.75 -0.78
CA GLU A 132 6.74 -11.47 -0.85
C GLU A 132 6.23 -11.57 -2.30
N SER A 133 6.28 -10.49 -3.06
CA SER A 133 5.80 -10.48 -4.45
C SER A 133 6.59 -11.44 -5.33
N VAL A 134 7.91 -11.53 -5.14
CA VAL A 134 8.76 -12.51 -5.85
C VAL A 134 8.39 -13.93 -5.45
N VAL A 135 8.31 -14.23 -4.15
CA VAL A 135 7.93 -15.56 -3.65
C VAL A 135 6.56 -15.98 -4.18
N TRP A 136 5.59 -15.06 -4.17
CA TRP A 136 4.25 -15.30 -4.66
C TRP A 136 4.21 -15.55 -6.17
N LEU A 137 4.98 -14.77 -6.96
CA LEU A 137 5.08 -14.95 -8.40
C LEU A 137 5.73 -16.29 -8.77
N LEU A 138 6.83 -16.67 -8.10
CA LEU A 138 7.48 -17.96 -8.30
C LEU A 138 6.53 -19.13 -7.99
N ALA A 139 5.77 -19.03 -6.91
CA ALA A 139 4.75 -20.02 -6.56
C ALA A 139 3.61 -20.09 -7.61
N CYS A 140 3.25 -18.97 -8.23
CA CYS A 140 2.26 -18.96 -9.31
C CYS A 140 2.80 -19.61 -10.60
N VAL A 141 4.03 -19.30 -11.00
CA VAL A 141 4.65 -19.89 -12.20
C VAL A 141 4.85 -21.39 -12.04
N GLY A 142 5.35 -21.84 -10.88
CA GLY A 142 5.55 -23.26 -10.59
C GLY A 142 4.29 -24.12 -10.76
N ARG A 143 3.12 -23.59 -10.37
CA ARG A 143 1.82 -24.25 -10.58
C ARG A 143 1.37 -24.33 -12.04
N VAL A 144 1.79 -23.38 -12.87
CA VAL A 144 1.45 -23.38 -14.30
C VAL A 144 2.36 -24.35 -15.06
N THR A 145 3.63 -24.51 -14.62
CA THR A 145 4.63 -25.33 -15.32
C THR A 145 4.68 -26.79 -14.87
N CYS A 146 4.34 -27.09 -13.60
CA CYS A 146 4.29 -28.44 -13.07
C CYS A 146 2.81 -28.85 -13.00
N CYS A 147 2.43 -29.89 -13.74
CA CYS A 147 1.05 -30.36 -13.91
C CYS A 147 0.20 -30.35 -12.62
N ASN A 148 -1.10 -30.08 -12.80
CA ASN A 148 -2.16 -29.94 -11.78
C ASN A 148 -2.21 -31.01 -10.65
N GLU A 149 -1.51 -32.13 -10.76
CA GLU A 149 -1.56 -33.26 -9.81
C GLU A 149 -0.51 -33.18 -8.67
N CYS A 150 0.51 -32.31 -8.77
CA CYS A 150 1.52 -32.15 -7.71
C CYS A 150 1.21 -31.00 -6.72
N CYS A 151 0.04 -30.39 -6.81
CA CYS A 151 -0.33 -29.20 -6.03
C CYS A 151 -1.67 -29.37 -5.30
N ASP A 152 -2.02 -30.60 -4.96
CA ASP A 152 -3.07 -30.85 -3.97
C ASP A 152 -2.52 -30.53 -2.57
N ASP A 153 -3.31 -29.72 -1.85
CA ASP A 153 -3.36 -29.59 -0.39
C ASP A 153 -2.41 -28.66 0.38
N GLU A 154 -1.67 -27.75 -0.27
CA GLU A 154 -1.32 -26.50 0.40
C GLU A 154 -1.66 -25.29 -0.49
N GLU A 155 -2.86 -24.75 -0.28
CA GLU A 155 -3.13 -23.34 -0.60
C GLU A 155 -1.90 -22.51 -0.15
N PRO A 156 -1.52 -21.43 -0.85
CA PRO A 156 -0.49 -20.52 -0.37
C PRO A 156 -1.01 -19.70 0.82
N SER A 157 -1.54 -20.36 1.86
CA SER A 157 -1.96 -19.77 3.14
C SER A 157 -0.75 -19.25 3.92
N LYS A 158 0.46 -19.78 3.65
CA LYS A 158 1.72 -19.31 4.26
C LYS A 158 2.22 -17.98 3.70
N ALA A 159 1.80 -17.55 2.51
CA ALA A 159 2.16 -16.24 1.91
C ALA A 159 1.14 -15.13 2.21
N ALA A 160 -0.04 -15.47 2.74
CA ALA A 160 -1.10 -14.52 3.08
C ALA A 160 -0.80 -13.56 4.28
N PRO A 161 -0.06 -13.95 5.34
CA PRO A 161 0.19 -13.05 6.46
C PRO A 161 1.26 -11.99 6.18
N SER A 162 2.24 -12.25 5.31
CA SER A 162 3.36 -11.33 5.06
C SER A 162 2.95 -10.05 4.35
N GLY A 163 2.00 -10.10 3.40
CA GLY A 163 1.56 -8.89 2.68
C GLY A 163 0.69 -7.96 3.50
N ARG A 164 -0.08 -8.52 4.44
CA ARG A 164 -0.80 -7.72 5.45
C ARG A 164 0.18 -7.00 6.36
N ILE A 165 1.23 -7.68 6.81
CA ILE A 165 2.30 -7.06 7.62
C ILE A 165 2.98 -5.95 6.83
N ALA A 166 3.31 -6.17 5.56
CA ALA A 166 3.90 -5.13 4.70
C ALA A 166 2.98 -3.91 4.57
N LEU A 167 1.66 -4.11 4.41
CA LEU A 167 0.67 -3.01 4.37
C LEU A 167 0.59 -2.24 5.69
N HIS A 168 0.63 -2.92 6.84
CA HIS A 168 0.66 -2.26 8.15
C HIS A 168 1.93 -1.45 8.37
N ILE A 169 3.11 -2.01 8.06
CA ILE A 169 4.37 -1.27 8.18
C ILE A 169 4.39 -0.10 7.20
N ALA A 170 3.87 -0.26 5.97
CA ALA A 170 3.71 0.83 5.01
C ALA A 170 2.75 1.93 5.53
N THR A 171 1.71 1.56 6.27
CA THR A 171 0.79 2.51 6.92
C THR A 171 1.50 3.30 8.01
N CYS A 172 2.26 2.63 8.87
CA CYS A 172 3.10 3.30 9.86
C CYS A 172 4.11 4.23 9.19
N ALA A 173 4.72 3.81 8.08
CA ALA A 173 5.60 4.64 7.27
C ALA A 173 4.86 5.88 6.73
N ALA A 174 3.69 5.71 6.13
CA ALA A 174 2.92 6.82 5.59
C ALA A 174 2.55 7.85 6.67
N VAL A 175 2.02 7.39 7.81
CA VAL A 175 1.62 8.27 8.92
C VAL A 175 2.83 9.00 9.51
N THR A 176 3.94 8.30 9.78
CA THR A 176 5.16 8.94 10.29
C THR A 176 5.77 9.92 9.28
N GLY A 177 5.72 9.62 7.97
CA GLY A 177 6.20 10.52 6.93
C GLY A 177 5.36 11.80 6.81
N LEU A 178 4.03 11.68 6.90
CA LEU A 178 3.11 12.82 6.96
C LEU A 178 3.38 13.68 8.21
N MET A 179 3.58 13.05 9.37
CA MET A 179 3.92 13.74 10.62
C MET A 179 5.26 14.48 10.53
N GLU A 180 6.30 13.82 9.99
CA GLU A 180 7.61 14.44 9.80
C GLU A 180 7.54 15.64 8.86
N LYS A 181 6.76 15.53 7.78
CA LYS A 181 6.59 16.64 6.85
C LYS A 181 5.87 17.80 7.55
N ALA A 182 4.69 17.55 8.10
CA ALA A 182 3.93 18.56 8.86
C ALA A 182 4.76 19.24 9.96
N SER A 183 5.57 18.48 10.70
CA SER A 183 6.41 19.02 11.78
C SER A 183 7.52 19.95 11.27
N LYS A 184 8.17 19.61 10.14
CA LYS A 184 9.18 20.47 9.51
C LYS A 184 8.56 21.79 9.05
N ASP A 185 7.39 21.74 8.45
CA ASP A 185 6.76 22.95 7.93
C ASP A 185 6.22 23.86 9.04
N ILE A 186 5.82 23.30 10.19
CA ILE A 186 5.49 24.07 11.41
C ILE A 186 6.74 24.75 12.00
N ALA A 187 7.91 24.10 11.91
CA ALA A 187 9.16 24.67 12.40
C ALA A 187 9.68 25.81 11.52
N ASP A 188 9.43 25.74 10.20
CA ASP A 188 9.92 26.70 9.22
C ASP A 188 9.02 27.94 9.05
N ASP A 189 7.71 27.86 9.36
CA ASP A 189 6.76 28.96 9.08
C ASP A 189 5.89 29.37 10.29
N HIS A 190 6.03 30.63 10.75
CA HIS A 190 5.45 31.16 11.98
C HIS A 190 4.00 31.69 11.89
N LEU A 191 3.25 31.54 10.78
CA LEU A 191 1.92 32.17 10.67
C LEU A 191 0.86 31.40 9.88
N ARG A 192 -0.31 31.22 10.51
CA ARG A 192 -1.71 31.03 10.02
C ARG A 192 -2.04 30.04 8.88
N ARG A 193 -1.13 29.77 7.93
CA ARG A 193 -1.29 28.79 6.84
C ARG A 193 -1.17 27.35 7.37
N GLY A 194 -0.39 27.16 8.43
CA GLY A 194 -0.14 25.85 9.05
C GLY A 194 -1.38 25.14 9.60
N HIS A 195 -2.41 25.86 10.08
CA HIS A 195 -3.54 25.19 10.76
C HIS A 195 -4.46 24.43 9.79
N ARG A 196 -4.80 25.03 8.64
CA ARG A 196 -5.66 24.38 7.62
C ARG A 196 -4.93 23.23 6.92
N GLU A 197 -3.67 23.45 6.58
CA GLU A 197 -2.86 22.41 5.96
C GLU A 197 -2.62 21.24 6.91
N SER A 198 -2.25 21.50 8.18
CA SER A 198 -2.10 20.46 9.19
C SER A 198 -3.39 19.67 9.41
N THR A 199 -4.55 20.33 9.39
CA THR A 199 -5.84 19.65 9.48
C THR A 199 -6.04 18.68 8.31
N ILE A 200 -5.73 19.08 7.08
CA ILE A 200 -5.85 18.21 5.90
C ILE A 200 -4.88 17.03 6.00
N ILE A 201 -3.64 17.26 6.43
CA ILE A 201 -2.65 16.19 6.62
C ILE A 201 -3.13 15.17 7.67
N ASN A 202 -3.69 15.64 8.79
CA ASN A 202 -4.23 14.77 9.84
C ASN A 202 -5.44 13.97 9.35
N VAL A 203 -6.38 14.61 8.66
CA VAL A 203 -7.55 13.94 8.08
C VAL A 203 -7.11 12.91 7.03
N LEU A 204 -6.15 13.25 6.18
CA LEU A 204 -5.53 12.32 5.23
C LEU A 204 -4.94 11.11 5.94
N ALA A 205 -4.16 11.29 7.00
CA ALA A 205 -3.58 10.20 7.77
C ALA A 205 -4.67 9.28 8.37
N LEU A 206 -5.77 9.86 8.88
CA LEU A 206 -6.91 9.08 9.37
C LEU A 206 -7.55 8.24 8.26
N PHE A 207 -7.76 8.78 7.06
CA PHE A 207 -8.29 8.02 5.94
C PHE A 207 -7.34 6.91 5.46
N ILE A 208 -6.02 7.12 5.52
CA ILE A 208 -5.03 6.07 5.24
C ILE A 208 -5.13 4.93 6.27
N ILE A 209 -5.31 5.24 7.55
CA ILE A 209 -5.50 4.23 8.62
C ILE A 209 -6.80 3.46 8.40
N LEU A 210 -7.92 4.16 8.13
CA LEU A 210 -9.22 3.54 7.86
C LEU A 210 -9.18 2.66 6.60
N PHE A 211 -8.48 3.11 5.57
CA PHE A 211 -8.22 2.34 4.36
C PHE A 211 -7.52 1.02 4.71
N THR A 212 -6.40 1.06 5.40
CA THR A 212 -5.66 -0.16 5.77
C THR A 212 -6.49 -1.08 6.66
N ALA A 213 -7.23 -0.55 7.63
CA ALA A 213 -8.08 -1.35 8.51
C ALA A 213 -9.18 -2.10 7.73
N THR A 214 -9.83 -1.42 6.78
CA THR A 214 -10.90 -2.04 5.96
C THR A 214 -10.37 -3.04 4.94
N VAL A 215 -9.19 -2.80 4.38
CA VAL A 215 -8.45 -3.80 3.57
C VAL A 215 -8.18 -5.05 4.41
N ASP A 216 -7.64 -4.88 5.62
CA ASP A 216 -7.32 -6.01 6.50
C ASP A 216 -8.55 -6.87 6.83
N MET A 217 -9.66 -6.21 7.17
CA MET A 217 -10.94 -6.88 7.42
C MET A 217 -11.45 -7.62 6.18
N SER A 218 -11.37 -7.00 4.99
CA SER A 218 -11.77 -7.64 3.73
C SER A 218 -10.97 -8.92 3.45
N VAL A 219 -9.66 -8.87 3.66
CA VAL A 219 -8.74 -10.00 3.45
C VAL A 219 -8.97 -11.11 4.46
N LEU A 220 -9.16 -10.77 5.75
CA LEU A 220 -9.45 -11.73 6.82
C LEU A 220 -10.77 -12.47 6.56
N SER A 221 -11.85 -11.75 6.28
CA SER A 221 -13.15 -12.35 5.98
C SER A 221 -13.10 -13.25 4.75
N GLY A 222 -12.38 -12.82 3.70
CA GLY A 222 -12.22 -13.61 2.48
C GLY A 222 -11.40 -14.89 2.69
N SER A 223 -10.32 -14.80 3.46
CA SER A 223 -9.45 -15.94 3.78
C SER A 223 -10.20 -16.98 4.62
N PHE A 224 -11.00 -16.55 5.60
CA PHE A 224 -11.84 -17.43 6.40
C PHE A 224 -12.89 -18.15 5.54
N ALA A 225 -13.56 -17.43 4.64
CA ALA A 225 -14.55 -18.00 3.75
C ALA A 225 -13.96 -19.06 2.79
N ARG A 226 -12.69 -18.90 2.38
CA ARG A 226 -11.97 -19.90 1.56
C ARG A 226 -11.61 -21.14 2.35
N ALA A 227 -11.07 -20.97 3.56
CA ALA A 227 -10.71 -22.09 4.44
C ALA A 227 -11.91 -23.01 4.73
N ILE A 228 -13.10 -22.45 4.97
CA ILE A 228 -14.32 -23.25 5.16
C ILE A 228 -14.65 -24.05 3.89
N SER A 229 -14.50 -23.43 2.72
CA SER A 229 -14.86 -24.07 1.45
C SER A 229 -13.93 -25.20 1.03
N SER A 230 -12.63 -25.15 1.39
CA SER A 230 -11.69 -26.23 1.15
C SER A 230 -11.94 -27.43 2.08
N THR A 231 -12.17 -27.19 3.37
CA THR A 231 -12.55 -28.26 4.32
C THR A 231 -13.82 -28.99 3.90
N THR A 232 -14.83 -28.26 3.42
CA THR A 232 -16.09 -28.87 2.95
C THR A 232 -15.87 -29.78 1.74
N ARG A 233 -14.91 -29.45 0.86
CA ARG A 233 -14.61 -30.22 -0.36
C ARG A 233 -13.76 -31.47 -0.10
N SER A 234 -12.99 -31.50 0.98
CA SER A 234 -12.16 -32.64 1.38
C SER A 234 -12.95 -33.75 2.11
N VAL A 235 -14.10 -33.41 2.68
CA VAL A 235 -14.95 -34.34 3.46
C VAL A 235 -16.08 -34.96 2.62
N ALA A 236 -16.31 -34.44 1.40
CA ALA A 236 -17.31 -34.92 0.45
C ALA A 236 -16.68 -35.81 -0.62
#